data_AF-A0A385DMZ8-F1
#
_entry.id   AF-A0A385DMZ8-F1
#
_cell.length_a   1.000
_cell.length_b   1.000
_cell.length_c   1.000
_cell.angle_alpha   90.00
_cell.angle_beta   90.00
_cell.angle_gamma   90.00
#
_symmetry.space_group_name_H-M   'P 1'
#
loop_
_entity.id
_entity.type
_entity.pdbx_description
1 polymer ?
#
loop_
_entity_poly.entity_id
_entity_poly.type
_entity_poly.pdbx_seq_one_letter_code
_entity_poly.pdbx_strand_id
1 'polypeptide(L)'
;EISVLCDAEVALIIFSTKGKLYEYATDSCMNKILERYERYSYAEKVLISAESEIQGNWRHEYRKLNAKVETIQKCQKHLMGEDLETLNLKELQQLEQQLESSLKHIRSRKSQLMLESISELQRKEKSLQEENK
;
A
#
# COMPACT_ATOMS: atom_id res chain seq x y z
N GLU A 1 -0.12 -22.24 -47.67
CA GLU A 1 0.03 -23.53 -46.97
C GLU A 1 -0.51 -23.45 -45.54
N ILE A 2 0.00 -22.55 -44.70
CA ILE A 2 -0.45 -22.42 -43.29
C ILE A 2 -1.94 -22.12 -43.12
N SER A 3 -2.54 -21.31 -44.00
CA SER A 3 -3.98 -21.00 -43.95
C SER A 3 -4.86 -22.23 -44.14
N VAL A 4 -4.46 -23.15 -45.03
CA VAL A 4 -5.21 -24.37 -45.36
C VAL A 4 -4.96 -25.46 -44.32
N LEU A 5 -3.72 -25.58 -43.82
CA LEU A 5 -3.37 -26.61 -42.83
C LEU A 5 -3.93 -26.33 -41.44
N CYS A 6 -4.09 -25.05 -41.08
CA CYS A 6 -4.48 -24.64 -39.74
C CYS A 6 -5.87 -24.00 -39.66
N ASP A 7 -6.63 -23.99 -40.76
CA ASP A 7 -7.91 -23.27 -40.88
C ASP A 7 -7.81 -21.82 -40.35
N ALA A 8 -6.77 -21.12 -40.81
CA ALA A 8 -6.39 -19.81 -40.31
C ALA A 8 -6.64 -18.73 -41.37
N GLU A 9 -7.28 -17.63 -40.97
CA GLU A 9 -7.36 -16.41 -41.78
C GLU A 9 -6.01 -15.69 -41.73
N VAL A 10 -5.39 -15.46 -42.90
CA VAL A 10 -4.05 -14.87 -43.02
C VAL A 10 -4.10 -13.69 -43.99
N ALA A 11 -3.59 -12.55 -43.55
CA ALA A 11 -3.33 -11.38 -44.39
C ALA A 11 -1.82 -11.08 -44.43
N LEU A 12 -1.31 -10.73 -45.61
CA LEU A 12 0.07 -10.32 -45.84
C LEU A 12 0.08 -9.01 -46.61
N ILE A 13 0.78 -8.02 -46.08
CA ILE A 13 0.95 -6.69 -46.67
C ILE A 13 2.44 -6.44 -46.84
N ILE A 14 2.87 -6.15 -48.07
CA ILE A 14 4.28 -5.88 -48.41
C ILE A 14 4.36 -4.53 -49.12
N PHE A 15 5.20 -3.64 -48.60
CA PHE A 15 5.57 -2.40 -49.28
C PHE A 15 6.97 -2.55 -49.88
N SER A 16 7.08 -2.41 -51.19
CA SER A 16 8.39 -2.33 -51.84
C SER A 16 9.13 -1.05 -51.43
N THR A 17 10.45 -1.03 -51.65
CA THR A 17 11.29 0.16 -51.40
C THR A 17 10.88 1.39 -52.23
N LYS A 18 10.11 1.20 -53.31
CA LYS A 18 9.52 2.26 -54.13
C LYS A 18 8.09 2.66 -53.71
N GLY A 19 7.61 2.15 -52.58
CA GLY A 19 6.28 2.47 -52.03
C GLY A 19 5.10 1.73 -52.67
N LYS A 20 5.35 0.78 -53.59
CA LYS A 20 4.26 -0.06 -54.14
C LYS A 20 3.78 -1.06 -53.11
N LEU A 21 2.45 -1.13 -52.94
CA LEU A 21 1.73 -2.08 -52.10
C LEU A 21 1.48 -3.38 -52.85
N TYR A 22 1.79 -4.49 -52.20
CA TYR A 22 1.43 -5.84 -52.58
C TYR A 22 0.70 -6.49 -51.42
N GLU A 23 -0.46 -7.05 -51.68
CA GLU A 23 -1.29 -7.63 -50.63
C GLU A 23 -1.79 -9.03 -51.01
N TYR A 24 -1.96 -9.85 -49.99
CA TYR A 24 -2.56 -11.17 -50.07
C TYR A 24 -3.47 -11.39 -48.87
N ALA A 25 -4.64 -11.95 -49.12
CA ALA A 25 -5.55 -12.41 -48.09
C ALA A 25 -6.02 -13.83 -48.44
N THR A 26 -6.32 -14.62 -47.42
CA THR A 26 -7.07 -15.87 -47.54
C THR A 26 -8.51 -15.62 -48.03
N ASP A 27 -9.38 -16.63 -48.10
CA ASP A 27 -10.74 -16.50 -48.68
C ASP A 27 -11.63 -15.37 -48.06
N SER A 28 -11.25 -14.84 -46.89
CA SER A 28 -11.78 -13.58 -46.36
C SER A 28 -11.12 -12.35 -47.01
N CYS A 29 -11.92 -11.38 -47.46
CA CYS A 29 -11.36 -10.15 -48.03
C CYS A 29 -10.52 -9.37 -46.98
N MET A 30 -9.42 -8.73 -47.44
CA MET A 30 -8.44 -8.01 -46.61
C MET A 30 -9.09 -7.12 -45.53
N ASN A 31 -10.13 -6.38 -45.89
CA ASN A 31 -10.84 -5.48 -44.97
C ASN A 31 -11.42 -6.19 -43.75
N LYS A 32 -11.94 -7.42 -43.90
CA LYS A 32 -12.51 -8.19 -42.78
C LYS A 32 -11.44 -8.65 -41.80
N ILE A 33 -10.29 -9.09 -42.30
CA ILE A 33 -9.17 -9.50 -41.47
C ILE A 33 -8.62 -8.28 -40.71
N LEU A 34 -8.48 -7.13 -41.39
CA LEU A 34 -8.03 -5.88 -40.79
C LEU A 34 -8.99 -5.36 -39.72
N GLU A 35 -10.30 -5.35 -39.99
CA GLU A 35 -11.32 -4.94 -39.02
C GLU A 35 -11.29 -5.83 -37.77
N ARG A 36 -11.15 -7.15 -37.96
CA ARG A 36 -11.02 -8.10 -36.86
C ARG A 36 -9.75 -7.83 -36.06
N TYR A 37 -8.61 -7.64 -36.73
CA TYR A 37 -7.35 -7.31 -36.09
C TYR A 37 -7.45 -6.02 -35.26
N GLU A 38 -8.05 -4.97 -35.81
CA GLU A 38 -8.22 -3.69 -35.13
C GLU A 38 -9.07 -3.83 -33.85
N ARG A 39 -10.17 -4.59 -33.91
CA ARG A 39 -11.02 -4.86 -32.75
C ARG A 39 -10.27 -5.60 -31.63
N TYR A 40 -9.49 -6.63 -31.97
CA TYR A 40 -8.70 -7.38 -30.98
C TYR A 40 -7.53 -6.55 -30.43
N SER A 41 -6.83 -5.80 -31.28
CA SER A 41 -5.74 -4.91 -30.86
C SER A 41 -6.24 -3.82 -29.91
N TYR A 42 -7.44 -3.28 -30.15
CA TYR A 42 -8.05 -2.30 -29.24
C TYR A 42 -8.41 -2.93 -27.89
N ALA A 43 -9.04 -4.10 -27.89
CA ALA A 43 -9.40 -4.81 -26.65
C ALA A 43 -8.16 -5.16 -25.80
N GLU A 44 -7.07 -5.60 -26.42
CA GLU A 44 -5.79 -5.87 -25.76
C GLU A 44 -5.17 -4.59 -25.15
N LYS A 45 -5.20 -3.47 -25.89
CA LYS A 45 -4.72 -2.17 -25.37
C LYS A 45 -5.54 -1.68 -24.17
N VAL A 46 -6.86 -1.90 -24.17
CA VAL A 46 -7.72 -1.55 -23.03
C VAL A 46 -7.39 -2.39 -21.80
N LEU A 47 -7.13 -3.68 -21.96
CA LEU A 47 -6.71 -4.55 -20.85
C LEU A 47 -5.35 -4.14 -20.27
N ILE A 48 -4.36 -3.86 -21.12
CA ILE A 48 -3.03 -3.37 -20.70
C ILE A 48 -3.16 -2.03 -19.97
N SER A 49 -4.03 -1.14 -20.45
CA SER A 49 -4.29 0.15 -19.79
C SER A 49 -4.91 -0.04 -18.41
N ALA A 50 -5.90 -0.93 -18.27
CA ALA A 50 -6.55 -1.23 -16.99
C ALA A 50 -5.58 -1.87 -15.98
N GLU A 51 -4.71 -2.78 -16.42
CA GLU A 51 -3.68 -3.37 -15.56
C GLU A 51 -2.63 -2.33 -15.12
N SER A 52 -2.25 -1.42 -16.01
CA SER A 52 -1.33 -0.32 -15.70
C SER A 52 -1.93 0.66 -14.68
N GLU A 53 -3.23 0.95 -14.77
CA GLU A 53 -3.95 1.78 -13.81
C GLU A 53 -4.04 1.13 -12.42
N ILE A 54 -4.33 -0.17 -12.34
CA ILE A 54 -4.36 -0.93 -11.07
C ILE A 54 -2.96 -0.97 -10.43
N GLN A 55 -1.91 -1.19 -11.23
CA GLN A 55 -0.53 -1.19 -10.76
C GLN A 55 -0.08 0.21 -10.30
N GLY A 56 -0.50 1.26 -11.02
CA GLY A 56 -0.28 2.66 -10.66
C GLY A 56 -0.94 3.02 -9.32
N ASN A 57 -2.17 2.55 -9.11
CA ASN A 57 -2.91 2.76 -7.87
C ASN A 57 -2.23 2.07 -6.68
N TRP A 58 -1.81 0.81 -6.81
CA TRP A 58 -1.11 0.10 -5.73
C TRP A 58 0.25 0.72 -5.40
N ARG A 59 0.99 1.18 -6.41
CA ARG A 59 2.25 1.90 -6.21
C ARG A 59 2.05 3.23 -5.49
N HIS A 60 0.94 3.94 -5.76
CA HIS A 60 0.59 5.17 -5.07
C HIS A 60 0.24 4.90 -3.59
N GLU A 61 -0.66 3.95 -3.33
CA GLU A 61 -1.06 3.59 -1.97
C GLU A 61 0.11 3.07 -1.13
N TYR A 62 1.00 2.27 -1.73
CA TYR A 62 2.24 1.84 -1.08
C TYR A 62 3.14 3.01 -0.68
N ARG A 63 3.37 3.99 -1.58
CA ARG A 63 4.16 5.20 -1.25
C ARG A 63 3.52 6.00 -0.12
N LYS A 64 2.19 6.15 -0.14
CA LYS A 64 1.43 6.85 0.89
C LYS A 64 1.56 6.15 2.24
N LEU A 65 1.52 4.81 2.26
CA LEU A 65 1.74 4.02 3.47
C LEU A 65 3.18 4.16 3.97
N ASN A 66 4.18 4.04 3.10
CA ASN A 66 5.58 4.21 3.49
C ASN A 66 5.85 5.59 4.08
N ALA A 67 5.31 6.67 3.49
CA ALA A 67 5.46 8.02 4.04
C ALA A 67 4.85 8.14 5.45
N LYS A 68 3.73 7.45 5.73
CA LYS A 68 3.16 7.38 7.09
C LYS A 68 4.06 6.63 8.05
N VAL A 69 4.63 5.50 7.63
CA VAL A 69 5.56 4.70 8.44
C VAL A 69 6.79 5.52 8.79
N GLU A 70 7.39 6.20 7.81
CA GLU A 70 8.55 7.06 8.01
C GLU A 70 8.24 8.22 8.98
N THR A 71 7.07 8.83 8.86
CA THR A 71 6.63 9.90 9.77
C THR A 71 6.48 9.37 11.20
N ILE A 72 5.83 8.21 11.38
CA ILE A 72 5.66 7.60 12.70
C ILE A 72 7.01 7.21 13.32
N GLN A 73 7.91 6.61 12.54
CA GLN A 73 9.25 6.25 12.99
C GLN A 73 10.05 7.48 13.41
N LYS A 74 9.98 8.58 12.65
CA LYS A 74 10.62 9.84 13.00
C LYS A 74 10.06 10.41 14.31
N CYS A 75 8.73 10.44 14.47
CA CYS A 75 8.11 10.88 15.71
C CYS A 75 8.50 9.99 16.91
N GLN A 76 8.61 8.67 16.72
CA GLN A 76 9.05 7.75 17.77
C GLN A 76 10.48 8.07 18.23
N LYS A 77 11.41 8.28 17.30
CA LYS A 77 12.78 8.68 17.64
C LYS A 77 12.82 9.97 18.45
N HIS A 78 12.07 10.98 18.02
CA HIS A 78 11.96 12.24 18.77
C HIS A 78 11.45 12.02 20.19
N LEU A 79 10.39 11.21 20.37
CA LEU A 79 9.87 10.85 21.70
C LEU A 79 10.88 10.08 22.56
N MET A 80 11.81 9.37 21.95
CA MET A 80 12.92 8.68 22.62
C MET A 80 14.13 9.56 22.89
N GLY A 81 14.10 10.84 22.46
CA GLY A 81 15.22 11.77 22.61
C GLY A 81 16.31 11.65 21.54
N GLU A 82 16.00 11.00 20.42
CA GLU A 82 16.89 10.80 19.26
C GLU A 82 16.56 11.79 18.13
N ASP A 83 17.51 12.06 17.22
CA ASP A 83 17.37 12.92 16.03
C ASP A 83 16.78 14.33 16.31
N LEU A 84 17.07 14.88 17.50
CA LEU A 84 16.50 16.15 17.99
C LEU A 84 17.05 17.39 17.26
N GLU A 85 18.22 17.30 16.63
CA GLU A 85 18.79 18.37 15.82
C GLU A 85 17.91 18.78 14.63
N THR A 86 16.95 17.93 14.26
CA THR A 86 15.98 18.22 13.19
C THR A 86 14.79 19.08 13.64
N LEU A 87 14.65 19.31 14.95
CA LEU A 87 13.56 20.08 15.54
C LEU A 87 13.99 21.50 15.88
N ASN A 88 13.08 22.46 15.69
CA ASN A 88 13.29 23.82 16.15
C ASN A 88 12.92 23.99 17.64
N LEU A 89 13.27 25.14 18.23
CA LEU A 89 13.04 25.40 19.66
C LEU A 89 11.57 25.23 20.09
N LYS A 90 10.63 25.68 19.25
CA LYS A 90 9.19 25.57 19.56
C LYS A 90 8.73 24.12 19.54
N GLU A 91 9.20 23.34 18.58
CA GLU A 91 8.91 21.90 18.49
C GLU A 91 9.51 21.13 19.67
N LEU A 92 10.73 21.47 20.09
CA LEU A 92 11.37 20.88 21.27
C LEU A 92 10.59 21.18 22.56
N GLN A 93 10.13 22.42 22.73
CA GLN A 93 9.30 22.79 23.89
C GLN A 93 7.96 22.03 23.90
N GLN A 94 7.34 21.85 22.73
CA GLN A 94 6.11 21.06 22.62
C GLN A 94 6.35 19.59 22.95
N LEU A 95 7.45 19.02 22.46
CA LEU A 95 7.86 17.64 22.75
C LEU A 95 8.09 17.44 24.25
N GLU A 96 8.82 18.35 24.89
CA GLU A 96 9.08 18.32 26.33
C GLU A 96 7.77 18.36 27.14
N GLN A 97 6.87 19.30 26.84
CA GLN A 97 5.56 19.40 27.50
C GLN A 97 4.72 18.15 27.31
N GLN A 98 4.72 17.56 26.11
CA GLN A 98 4.00 16.34 25.82
C GLN A 98 4.54 15.16 26.65
N LEU A 99 5.87 15.02 26.74
CA LEU A 99 6.53 13.97 27.52
C LEU A 99 6.27 14.14 29.01
N GLU A 100 6.39 15.35 29.54
CA GLU A 100 6.14 15.66 30.95
C GLU A 100 4.69 15.32 31.35
N SER A 101 3.73 15.79 30.56
CA SER A 101 2.30 15.52 30.79
C SER A 101 2.01 14.01 30.74
N SER A 102 2.51 13.32 29.71
CA SER A 102 2.30 11.87 29.55
C SER A 102 2.93 11.08 30.71
N LEU A 103 4.14 11.45 31.14
CA LEU A 103 4.82 10.83 32.27
C LEU A 103 4.06 11.04 33.58
N LYS A 104 3.52 12.24 33.81
CA LYS A 104 2.66 12.53 34.96
C LYS A 104 1.42 11.63 34.97
N HIS A 105 0.74 11.47 33.83
CA HIS A 105 -0.41 10.58 33.70
C HIS A 105 -0.05 9.12 33.97
N ILE A 106 1.05 8.61 33.39
CA ILE A 106 1.53 7.24 33.62
C ILE A 106 1.84 7.00 35.09
N ARG A 107 2.56 7.92 35.74
CA ARG A 107 2.90 7.83 37.18
C ARG A 107 1.65 7.83 38.05
N SER A 108 0.69 8.71 37.76
CA SER A 108 -0.58 8.76 38.48
C SER A 108 -1.35 7.45 38.36
N ARG A 109 -1.47 6.90 37.14
CA ARG A 109 -2.17 5.63 36.91
C ARG A 109 -1.45 4.46 37.60
N LYS A 110 -0.11 4.41 37.54
CA LYS A 110 0.69 3.39 38.22
C LYS A 110 0.48 3.44 39.74
N SER A 111 0.49 4.64 40.33
CA SER A 111 0.25 4.83 41.76
C SER A 111 -1.15 4.37 42.15
N GLN A 112 -2.17 4.73 41.36
CA GLN A 112 -3.55 4.31 41.61
C GLN A 112 -3.68 2.78 41.59
N LEU A 113 -3.16 2.12 40.55
CA LEU A 113 -3.19 0.65 40.44
C LEU A 113 -2.48 -0.04 41.61
N MET A 114 -1.36 0.53 42.08
CA MET A 114 -0.62 -0.01 43.22
C MET A 114 -1.44 0.11 44.51
N LEU A 115 -2.12 1.23 44.73
CA LEU A 115 -3.00 1.41 45.89
C LEU A 115 -4.22 0.48 45.85
N GLU A 116 -4.81 0.29 44.67
CA GLU A 116 -5.90 -0.67 44.45
C GLU A 116 -5.44 -2.09 44.81
N SER A 117 -4.28 -2.52 44.32
CA SER A 117 -3.71 -3.84 44.61
C SER A 117 -3.39 -4.04 46.11
N ILE A 118 -2.81 -3.02 46.77
CA ILE A 118 -2.57 -3.07 48.23
C ILE A 118 -3.88 -3.24 48.98
N SER A 119 -4.92 -2.48 48.60
CA SER A 119 -6.23 -2.53 49.26
C SER A 119 -6.91 -3.88 49.09
N GLU A 120 -6.78 -4.50 47.91
CA GLU A 120 -7.26 -5.86 47.65
C GLU A 120 -6.54 -6.90 48.50
N LEU A 121 -5.20 -6.83 48.57
CA LEU A 121 -4.41 -7.75 49.38
C LEU A 121 -4.73 -7.64 50.88
N GLN A 122 -4.87 -6.42 51.41
CA GLN A 122 -5.28 -6.19 52.80
C GLN A 122 -6.67 -6.74 53.10
N ARG A 123 -7.62 -6.63 52.16
CA ARG A 123 -8.96 -7.22 52.32
C ARG A 123 -8.89 -8.75 52.35
N LYS A 124 -8.08 -9.34 51.48
CA LYS A 124 -7.87 -10.79 51.43
C LYS A 124 -7.20 -11.31 52.70
N GLU A 125 -6.21 -10.59 53.23
CA GLU A 125 -5.56 -10.91 54.51
C GLU A 125 -6.58 -10.96 55.65
N LYS A 126 -7.44 -9.93 55.77
CA LYS A 126 -8.49 -9.89 56.79
C LYS A 126 -9.47 -11.05 56.67
N SER A 127 -9.94 -11.35 55.46
CA SER A 127 -10.85 -12.48 55.21
C SER A 127 -10.23 -13.81 55.65
N LEU A 128 -8.96 -14.05 55.33
CA LEU A 128 -8.25 -15.26 55.72
C LEU A 128 -8.02 -15.34 57.23
N GLN A 129 -7.79 -14.21 57.90
CA GLN A 129 -7.68 -14.16 59.37
C GLN A 129 -9.01 -14.48 60.06
N GLU A 130 -10.14 -14.09 59.46
CA GLU A 130 -11.48 -14.41 59.95
C GLU A 130 -11.83 -15.89 59.73
N GLU A 131 -11.45 -16.48 58.59
CA GLU A 131 -11.67 -17.91 58.31
C GLU A 131 -10.83 -18.86 59.17
N ASN A 132 -9.63 -18.44 59.58
CA ASN A 132 -8.72 -19.24 60.41
C ASN A 132 -8.92 -19.02 61.92
N LYS A 133 -9.97 -18.30 62.32
CA LYS A 133 -10.35 -18.06 63.71
C LYS A 133 -11.29 -19.14 64.22
#